data_AF-A1BMB4-F1
#
_entry.id   AF-A1BMB4-F1
#
_cell.length_a   1.000
_cell.length_b   1.000
_cell.length_c   1.000
_cell.angle_alpha   90.00
_cell.angle_beta   90.00
_cell.angle_gamma   90.00
#
_symmetry.space_group_name_H-M   'P 1'
#
loop_
_entity.id
_entity.type
_entity.pdbx_description
1 polymer ?
#
loop_
_entity_poly.entity_id
_entity_poly.type
_entity_poly.pdbx_seq_one_letter_code
_entity_poly.pdbx_strand_id
1 'polypeptide(L)' 'VDFARAAALHQGLTSVIFSLEMSKMELAQRIISAETNIPLAAMRNPEDIDPGRWNTLNNFFGKLENAPL' A
#
# COMPACT_ATOMS: atom_id res chain seq x y z
N VAL A 1 0.19 4.51 10.24
CA VAL A 1 0.76 4.53 8.88
C VAL A 1 0.06 5.54 7.99
N ASP A 2 -1.25 5.78 8.15
CA ASP A 2 -2.02 6.70 7.30
C ASP A 2 -1.48 8.13 7.19
N PHE A 3 -0.94 8.70 8.26
CA PHE A 3 -0.36 10.04 8.17
C PHE A 3 0.88 10.08 7.26
N ALA A 4 1.80 9.14 7.42
CA ALA A 4 2.99 9.02 6.58
C ALA A 4 2.62 8.65 5.12
N ARG A 5 1.62 7.79 4.95
CA ARG A 5 1.01 7.50 3.62
C ARG A 5 0.50 8.78 2.98
N ALA A 6 -0.32 9.55 3.69
CA ALA A 6 -0.90 10.80 3.20
C ALA A 6 0.19 11.83 2.83
N ALA A 7 1.20 11.98 3.69
CA ALA A 7 2.32 12.89 3.48
C ALA A 7 3.15 12.50 2.24
N ALA A 8 3.51 11.23 2.09
CA ALA A 8 4.33 10.78 0.96
C ALA A 8 3.55 10.71 -0.37
N LEU A 9 2.34 10.13 -0.37
CA LEU A 9 1.59 9.86 -1.61
C LEU A 9 0.77 11.07 -2.10
N HIS A 10 0.23 11.90 -1.21
CA HIS A 10 -0.61 13.04 -1.61
C HIS A 10 0.12 14.38 -1.54
N GLN A 11 1.05 14.56 -0.60
CA GLN A 11 1.79 15.81 -0.40
C GLN A 11 3.23 15.76 -0.94
N GLY A 12 3.71 14.59 -1.38
CA GLY A 12 5.09 14.42 -1.88
C GLY A 12 6.17 14.67 -0.84
N LEU A 13 5.83 14.58 0.45
CA LEU A 13 6.76 14.83 1.55
C LEU A 13 7.47 13.54 1.95
N THR A 14 8.80 13.58 1.95
CA THR A 14 9.62 12.45 2.40
C THR A 14 9.26 12.03 3.80
N SER A 15 8.84 10.78 3.94
CA SER A 15 8.39 10.20 5.21
C SER A 15 9.23 8.97 5.54
N VAL A 16 9.45 8.70 6.83
CA VAL A 16 10.16 7.51 7.29
C VAL A 16 9.33 6.84 8.36
N ILE A 17 9.13 5.52 8.23
CA ILE A 17 8.37 4.72 9.19
C ILE A 17 9.29 3.68 9.82
N PHE A 18 9.45 3.74 11.14
CA PHE A 18 10.07 2.69 11.91
C PHE A 18 8.98 1.78 12.49
N SER A 19 8.98 0.52 12.07
CA SER A 19 8.04 -0.49 12.56
C SER A 19 8.80 -1.55 13.35
N LEU A 20 8.42 -1.73 14.62
CA LEU A 20 9.04 -2.69 15.53
C LEU A 20 8.24 -3.99 15.68
N GLU A 21 6.94 -3.93 15.38
CA GLU A 21 6.03 -5.07 15.51
C GLU A 21 5.66 -5.67 14.15
N MET A 22 5.58 -4.85 13.11
CA MET A 22 5.13 -5.28 11.79
C MET A 22 6.29 -5.35 10.81
N SER A 23 6.29 -6.39 9.98
CA SER A 23 7.21 -6.52 8.86
C SER A 23 6.97 -5.46 7.78
N LYS A 24 7.97 -5.21 6.94
CA LYS A 24 7.85 -4.32 5.77
C LYS A 24 6.67 -4.71 4.87
N MET A 25 6.45 -6.01 4.68
CA MET A 25 5.37 -6.53 3.84
C MET A 25 3.99 -6.23 4.43
N GLU A 26 3.79 -6.45 5.73
CA GLU A 26 2.51 -6.16 6.37
C GLU A 26 2.21 -4.66 6.37
N LEU A 27 3.24 -3.83 6.51
CA LEU A 27 3.10 -2.37 6.42
C LEU A 27 2.68 -1.94 5.01
N ALA A 28 3.36 -2.47 3.98
CA ALA A 28 3.04 -2.19 2.58
C ALA A 28 1.62 -2.65 2.23
N GLN A 29 1.22 -3.86 2.65
CA GLN A 29 -0.14 -4.37 2.42
C GLN A 29 -1.20 -3.48 3.07
N ARG A 30 -0.96 -2.96 4.29
CA ARG A 30 -1.86 -1.99 4.92
C ARG A 30 -1.95 -0.68 4.14
N ILE A 31 -0.83 -0.17 3.62
CA ILE A 31 -0.81 1.05 2.80
C ILE A 31 -1.61 0.86 1.52
N ILE A 32 -1.37 -0.24 0.81
CA ILE A 32 -2.03 -0.58 -0.44
C ILE A 32 -3.53 -0.78 -0.21
N SER A 33 -3.91 -1.52 0.84
CA SER A 33 -5.32 -1.73 1.18
C SER A 33 -6.04 -0.41 1.49
N ALA A 34 -5.39 0.48 2.24
CA ALA A 34 -5.93 1.80 2.58
C ALA A 34 -6.11 2.71 1.35
N GLU A 35 -5.24 2.63 0.35
CA GLU A 35 -5.32 3.48 -0.85
C GLU A 35 -6.23 2.91 -1.95
N THR A 36 -6.20 1.60 -2.16
CA THR A 36 -6.93 0.93 -3.24
C THR A 36 -8.34 0.48 -2.83
N ASN A 37 -8.67 0.59 -1.54
CA ASN A 37 -9.92 0.10 -0.94
C ASN A 37 -10.13 -1.43 -1.16
N ILE A 38 -9.05 -2.16 -1.47
CA ILE A 38 -9.06 -3.62 -1.59
C ILE A 38 -8.88 -4.23 -0.19
N PRO A 39 -9.75 -5.15 0.25
CA PRO A 39 -9.64 -5.77 1.57
C PRO A 39 -8.30 -6.50 1.77
N LEU A 40 -7.74 -6.40 2.97
CA LEU A 40 -6.51 -7.13 3.33
C LEU A 40 -6.67 -8.65 3.20
N ALA A 41 -7.88 -9.17 3.41
CA ALA A 41 -8.20 -10.59 3.19
C ALA A 41 -7.98 -11.01 1.73
N ALA A 42 -8.41 -10.18 0.78
CA ALA A 42 -8.20 -10.43 -0.64
C ALA A 42 -6.71 -10.39 -1.02
N MET A 43 -5.89 -9.60 -0.32
CA MET A 43 -4.43 -9.61 -0.51
C MET A 43 -3.74 -10.91 -0.06
N ARG A 44 -4.38 -11.66 0.86
CA ARG A 44 -3.86 -12.94 1.35
C ARG A 44 -4.30 -14.12 0.48
N ASN A 45 -5.46 -13.99 -0.16
CA ASN A 45 -6.05 -15.00 -1.03
C ASN A 45 -6.07 -14.50 -2.47
N PRO A 46 -5.08 -14.86 -3.32
CA PRO A 46 -5.01 -14.36 -4.70
C PRO A 46 -6.21 -14.78 -5.56
N GLU A 47 -6.94 -15.82 -5.15
CA GLU A 47 -8.19 -16.29 -5.75
C GLU A 47 -9.38 -15.33 -5.56
N ASP A 48 -9.33 -14.44 -4.55
CA ASP A 48 -10.37 -13.42 -4.28
C ASP A 48 -10.09 -12.08 -5.01
N ILE A 49 -8.99 -11.99 -5.77
CA ILE A 49 -8.60 -10.80 -6.51
C ILE A 49 -9.06 -10.91 -7.97
N ASP A 50 -10.10 -10.14 -8.29
CA ASP A 50 -10.57 -9.93 -9.65
C ASP A 50 -9.45 -9.37 -10.58
N PRO A 51 -9.42 -9.72 -11.87
CA PRO A 51 -8.45 -9.17 -12.84
C PRO A 51 -8.37 -7.63 -12.85
N GLY A 52 -9.48 -6.91 -12.65
CA GLY A 52 -9.49 -5.45 -12.54
C GLY A 52 -8.80 -4.92 -11.28
N ARG A 53 -8.87 -5.67 -10.18
CA ARG A 53 -8.14 -5.38 -8.94
C ARG A 53 -6.65 -5.62 -9.09
N TRP A 54 -6.25 -6.67 -9.80
CA TRP A 54 -4.84 -6.92 -10.15
C TRP A 54 -4.21 -5.75 -10.91
N ASN A 55 -4.95 -5.21 -11.89
CA ASN A 55 -4.49 -4.03 -12.62
C ASN A 55 -4.35 -2.79 -11.71
N THR A 56 -5.30 -2.58 -10.81
CA THR A 56 -5.27 -1.48 -9.83
C THR A 56 -4.08 -1.62 -8.86
N LEU A 57 -3.82 -2.84 -8.40
CA LEU A 57 -2.68 -3.20 -7.56
C LEU A 57 -1.35 -2.88 -8.23
N ASN A 58 -1.15 -3.35 -9.47
CA ASN A 58 0.10 -3.12 -10.20
C ASN A 58 0.35 -1.62 -10.44
N ASN A 59 -0.69 -0.89 -10.85
CA ASN A 59 -0.60 0.56 -11.02
C ASN A 59 -0.25 1.28 -9.72
N PHE A 60 -0.82 0.82 -8.59
CA PHE A 60 -0.54 1.41 -7.30
C PHE A 60 0.85 1.06 -6.77
N PHE A 61 1.32 -0.17 -6.99
CA PHE A 61 2.68 -0.58 -6.67
C PHE A 61 3.72 0.30 -7.38
N GLY A 62 3.53 0.59 -8.67
CA GLY A 62 4.39 1.51 -9.41
C GLY A 62 4.39 2.93 -8.83
N LYS A 63 3.24 3.42 -8.35
CA LYS A 63 3.17 4.72 -7.65
C LYS A 63 3.88 4.70 -6.30
N LEU A 64 3.73 3.62 -5.53
CA LEU A 64 4.37 3.46 -4.23
C LEU A 64 5.90 3.43 -4.35
N GLU A 65 6.42 2.74 -5.36
CA GLU A 65 7.87 2.65 -5.62
C GLU A 65 8.50 4.02 -5.95
N ASN A 66 7.73 4.90 -6.58
CA ASN A 66 8.17 6.26 -6.92
C ASN A 66 7.83 7.30 -5.82
N ALA A 67 7.07 6.93 -4.79
CA ALA A 67 6.70 7.83 -3.71
C ALA A 67 7.85 7.93 -2.67
N PRO A 68 8.09 9.12 -2.08
CA PRO A 68 9.15 9.30 -1.09
C PRO A 68 8.74 8.76 0.30
N LEU A 69 8.63 7.43 0.43
CA LEU A 69 8.18 6.68 1.63
C LEU A 69 9.22 5.65 2.12
#